data_AF-K2GQ74-F1
#
_entry.id   AF-K2GQ74-F1
#
_cell.length_a   1.000
_cell.length_b   1.000
_cell.length_c   1.000
_cell.angle_alpha   90.00
_cell.angle_beta   90.00
_cell.angle_gamma   90.00
#
_symmetry.space_group_name_H-M   'P 1'
#
loop_
_entity.id
_entity.type
_entity.pdbx_description
1 polymer ?
#
loop_
_entity_poly.entity_id
_entity_poly.type
_entity_poly.pdbx_seq_one_letter_code
_entity_poly.pdbx_strand_id
1 'polypeptide(L)'
;MNEHDSSFFESFNARHLDPTAVAQSFVPSVHFDQLCGNYHSLLVGPRGSGKTTLLKMLQPKAIEAWTHTHAQKYRRKISYTGVFIPSDISWGAQIDALGYGKLSEENHRTLSIAAFTTHVLRCLTEAMLSRVLHNRNANNRPFRRAKLGNEDESNLVSEISNTWRITPSIPSLLSLK
;
A
#
# COMPACT_ATOMS: atom_id res chain seq x y z
N MET A 1 0.79 -1.63 41.98
CA MET A 1 1.80 -0.73 41.37
C MET A 1 2.83 -1.63 40.69
N ASN A 2 2.93 -1.82 39.38
CA ASN A 2 2.23 -1.36 38.18
C ASN A 2 2.39 -2.49 37.13
N GLU A 3 1.31 -2.91 36.47
CA GLU A 3 1.36 -3.96 35.41
C GLU A 3 0.57 -3.56 34.14
N HIS A 4 0.34 -2.26 33.90
CA HIS A 4 -0.56 -1.80 32.83
C HIS A 4 0.01 -0.84 31.76
N ASP A 5 1.32 -0.53 31.75
CA ASP A 5 1.86 0.47 30.80
C ASP A 5 2.45 -0.08 29.48
N SER A 6 2.58 -1.40 29.31
CA SER A 6 3.19 -1.99 28.10
C SER A 6 2.24 -2.07 26.90
N SER A 7 0.93 -2.14 27.12
CA SER A 7 -0.07 -2.30 26.06
C SER A 7 -0.29 -1.04 25.21
N PHE A 8 -0.09 0.15 25.78
CA PHE A 8 -0.36 1.41 25.06
C PHE A 8 0.71 1.72 24.00
N PHE A 9 1.98 1.35 24.24
CA PHE A 9 3.10 1.67 23.35
C PHE A 9 3.25 0.70 22.17
N GLU A 10 2.84 -0.56 22.28
CA GLU A 10 2.88 -1.51 21.16
C GLU A 10 1.91 -1.13 20.01
N SER A 11 0.82 -0.42 20.34
CA SER A 11 -0.16 0.05 19.36
C SER A 11 0.37 1.10 18.36
N PHE A 12 1.57 1.67 18.59
CA PHE A 12 2.11 2.77 17.79
C PHE A 12 2.91 2.36 16.55
N ASN A 13 3.19 1.06 16.32
CA ASN A 13 3.95 0.67 15.14
C ASN A 13 3.07 0.66 13.88
N ALA A 14 2.98 1.83 13.25
CA ALA A 14 2.23 2.03 12.01
C ALA A 14 2.67 1.09 10.87
N ARG A 15 3.83 0.42 10.94
CA ARG A 15 4.23 -0.60 9.96
C ARG A 15 3.25 -1.76 9.90
N HIS A 16 2.68 -2.17 11.03
CA HIS A 16 1.77 -3.33 11.10
C HIS A 16 0.29 -2.94 11.05
N LEU A 17 -0.03 -1.66 11.22
CA LEU A 17 -1.42 -1.19 11.16
C LEU A 17 -1.98 -1.23 9.75
N ASP A 18 -3.25 -1.65 9.62
CA ASP A 18 -4.00 -1.48 8.37
C ASP A 18 -4.17 0.03 8.07
N PRO A 19 -4.15 0.46 6.80
CA PRO A 19 -4.32 1.87 6.46
C PRO A 19 -5.62 2.49 7.00
N THR A 20 -6.69 1.69 7.16
CA THR A 20 -7.94 2.16 7.78
C THR A 20 -7.76 2.46 9.27
N ALA A 21 -7.00 1.64 10.00
CA ALA A 21 -6.68 1.89 11.40
C ALA A 21 -5.79 3.14 11.56
N VAL A 22 -4.84 3.34 10.65
CA VAL A 22 -4.04 4.58 10.61
C VAL A 22 -4.95 5.81 10.46
N ALA A 23 -5.97 5.73 9.60
CA ALA A 23 -6.87 6.85 9.34
C ALA A 23 -7.75 7.25 10.53
N GLN A 24 -8.08 6.31 11.42
CA GLN A 24 -8.97 6.58 12.56
C GLN A 24 -8.36 7.58 13.56
N SER A 25 -7.05 7.55 13.75
CA SER A 25 -6.33 8.44 14.68
C SER A 25 -5.47 9.49 13.97
N PHE A 26 -5.59 9.62 12.65
CA PHE A 26 -4.71 10.50 11.88
C PHE A 26 -5.08 11.97 12.00
N VAL A 27 -4.12 12.77 12.47
CA VAL A 27 -4.18 14.23 12.51
C VAL A 27 -3.33 14.80 11.35
N PRO A 28 -3.90 15.62 10.46
CA PRO A 28 -3.17 16.18 9.33
C PRO A 28 -2.08 17.14 9.78
N SER A 29 -0.91 17.09 9.13
CA SER A 29 0.24 17.96 9.39
C SER A 29 0.69 18.67 8.11
N VAL A 30 1.56 19.67 8.26
CA VAL A 30 2.20 20.36 7.11
C VAL A 30 2.99 19.37 6.24
N HIS A 31 3.66 18.39 6.85
CA HIS A 31 4.38 17.35 6.13
C HIS A 31 3.44 16.45 5.30
N PHE A 32 2.27 16.10 5.84
CA PHE A 32 1.27 15.37 5.06
C PHE A 32 0.76 16.21 3.90
N ASP A 33 0.52 17.51 4.11
CA ASP A 33 0.05 18.40 3.06
C ASP A 33 1.06 18.52 1.90
N GLN A 34 2.36 18.53 2.21
CA GLN A 34 3.44 18.44 1.20
C GLN A 34 3.37 17.10 0.45
N LEU A 35 3.28 15.96 1.14
CA LEU A 35 3.25 14.65 0.49
C LEU A 35 2.04 14.43 -0.45
N CYS A 36 0.96 15.21 -0.31
CA CYS A 36 -0.23 15.09 -1.15
C CYS A 36 -0.04 15.60 -2.60
N GLY A 37 1.11 16.19 -2.95
CA GLY A 37 1.37 16.71 -4.30
C GLY A 37 1.79 15.64 -5.33
N ASN A 38 1.74 16.01 -6.61
CA ASN A 38 2.21 15.17 -7.73
C ASN A 38 3.69 15.43 -8.02
N TYR A 39 4.57 15.02 -7.12
CA TYR A 39 6.02 15.18 -7.30
C TYR A 39 6.78 14.10 -6.54
N HIS A 40 8.04 13.92 -6.92
CA HIS A 40 8.95 13.05 -6.20
C HIS A 40 9.28 13.68 -4.83
N SER A 41 9.08 12.91 -3.76
CA SER A 41 9.32 13.36 -2.40
C SER A 41 10.24 12.38 -1.69
N LEU A 42 11.28 12.89 -1.04
CA LEU A 42 12.11 12.13 -0.12
C LEU A 42 11.72 12.52 1.31
N LEU A 43 11.27 11.54 2.09
CA LEU A 43 10.85 11.75 3.47
C LEU A 43 11.93 11.25 4.43
N VAL A 44 12.62 12.17 5.10
CA VAL A 44 13.71 11.88 6.05
C VAL A 44 13.28 12.26 7.46
N GLY A 45 13.73 11.50 8.46
CA GLY A 45 13.48 11.80 9.87
C GLY A 45 13.83 10.64 10.80
N PRO A 46 13.92 10.86 12.12
CA PRO A 46 14.32 9.84 13.08
C PRO A 46 13.33 8.66 13.16
N ARG A 47 13.76 7.52 13.71
CA ARG A 47 12.86 6.38 13.97
C ARG A 47 11.69 6.85 14.86
N GLY A 48 10.48 6.38 14.56
CA GLY A 48 9.28 6.77 15.31
C GLY A 48 8.64 8.10 14.91
N SER A 49 9.23 8.88 13.99
CA SER A 49 8.69 10.19 13.57
C SER A 49 7.41 10.14 12.71
N GLY A 50 6.73 8.98 12.61
CA GLY A 50 5.47 8.85 11.86
C GLY A 50 5.60 8.77 10.33
N LYS A 51 6.80 8.57 9.76
CA LYS A 51 7.00 8.51 8.30
C LYS A 51 6.09 7.49 7.61
N THR A 52 6.06 6.27 8.13
CA THR A 52 5.20 5.20 7.61
C THR A 52 3.72 5.55 7.76
N THR A 53 3.33 6.21 8.85
CA THR A 53 1.97 6.71 9.06
C THR A 53 1.57 7.68 7.95
N LEU A 54 2.43 8.65 7.63
CA LEU A 54 2.19 9.61 6.55
C LEU A 54 2.02 8.93 5.20
N LEU A 55 2.90 7.97 4.86
CA LEU A 55 2.84 7.24 3.60
C LEU A 55 1.60 6.32 3.51
N LYS A 56 1.25 5.62 4.60
CA LYS A 56 0.05 4.78 4.65
C LYS A 56 -1.24 5.58 4.49
N MET A 57 -1.27 6.82 4.99
CA MET A 57 -2.43 7.71 4.82
C MET A 57 -2.70 8.13 3.37
N LEU A 58 -1.72 8.00 2.47
CA LEU A 58 -1.92 8.26 1.04
C LEU A 58 -2.63 7.12 0.32
N GLN A 59 -2.77 5.94 0.95
CA GLN A 59 -3.45 4.80 0.35
C GLN A 59 -4.96 5.05 0.24
N PRO A 60 -5.64 4.58 -0.83
CA PRO A 60 -7.08 4.75 -1.00
C PRO A 60 -7.90 4.34 0.23
N LYS A 61 -7.61 3.16 0.80
CA LYS A 61 -8.32 2.65 1.99
C LYS A 61 -8.28 3.62 3.18
N ALA A 62 -7.12 4.24 3.44
CA ALA A 62 -6.97 5.21 4.51
C ALA A 62 -7.78 6.49 4.22
N ILE A 63 -7.64 7.03 3.00
CA ILE A 63 -8.34 8.25 2.59
C ILE A 63 -9.87 8.06 2.66
N GLU A 64 -10.38 6.88 2.32
CA GLU A 64 -11.82 6.60 2.38
C GLU A 64 -12.35 6.49 3.80
N ALA A 65 -11.60 5.84 4.69
CA ALA A 65 -11.95 5.68 6.10
C ALA A 65 -11.75 6.95 6.93
N TRP A 66 -11.06 7.96 6.40
CA TRP A 66 -10.70 9.15 7.18
C TRP A 66 -11.86 10.11 7.43
N THR A 67 -12.38 10.15 8.65
CA THR A 67 -13.57 10.94 9.03
C THR A 67 -13.25 12.34 9.59
N HIS A 68 -11.99 12.75 9.60
CA HIS A 68 -11.55 14.05 10.12
C HIS A 68 -12.19 15.23 9.37
N THR A 69 -12.37 16.38 10.04
CA THR A 69 -12.97 17.61 9.48
C THR A 69 -12.30 18.07 8.18
N HIS A 70 -10.98 17.96 8.11
CA HIS A 70 -10.18 18.30 6.92
C HIS A 70 -10.11 17.19 5.85
N ALA A 71 -10.65 15.99 6.07
CA ALA A 71 -10.45 14.86 5.14
C ALA A 71 -10.98 15.16 3.73
N GLN A 72 -12.08 15.92 3.61
CA GLN A 72 -12.63 16.30 2.30
C GLN A 72 -11.71 17.21 1.48
N LYS A 73 -10.93 18.09 2.14
CA LYS A 73 -9.90 18.91 1.48
C LYS A 73 -8.87 18.01 0.79
N TYR A 74 -8.37 17.01 1.50
CA TYR A 74 -7.33 16.10 0.98
C TYR A 74 -7.87 15.15 -0.08
N ARG A 75 -9.11 14.64 0.05
CA ARG A 75 -9.75 13.86 -1.01
C ARG A 75 -9.83 14.60 -2.34
N ARG A 76 -10.03 15.92 -2.31
CA ARG A 76 -10.03 16.78 -3.50
C ARG A 76 -8.61 17.06 -4.00
N LYS A 77 -7.66 17.29 -3.08
CA LYS A 77 -6.26 17.62 -3.39
C LYS A 77 -5.50 16.45 -4.04
N ILE A 78 -5.61 15.25 -3.47
CA ILE A 78 -4.84 14.08 -3.93
C ILE A 78 -5.41 13.61 -5.26
N SER A 79 -4.60 13.71 -6.32
CA SER A 79 -5.00 13.35 -7.69
C SER A 79 -4.56 11.98 -8.17
N TYR A 80 -3.98 11.16 -7.29
CA TYR A 80 -3.30 9.92 -7.68
C TYR A 80 -3.70 8.66 -6.90
N THR A 81 -3.25 7.54 -7.45
CA THR A 81 -3.11 6.19 -6.90
C THR A 81 -2.08 6.00 -5.78
N GLY A 82 -2.39 6.17 -4.48
CA GLY A 82 -1.38 5.84 -3.45
C GLY A 82 -1.11 4.33 -3.36
N VAL A 83 0.03 3.87 -3.86
CA VAL A 83 0.49 2.47 -3.75
C VAL A 83 1.60 2.39 -2.71
N PHE A 84 1.36 1.68 -1.61
CA PHE A 84 2.36 1.50 -0.56
C PHE A 84 3.09 0.17 -0.78
N ILE A 85 4.41 0.24 -0.96
CA ILE A 85 5.29 -0.92 -1.12
C ILE A 85 6.03 -1.15 0.21
N PRO A 86 5.61 -2.10 1.06
CA PRO A 86 6.32 -2.40 2.28
C PRO A 86 7.60 -3.21 1.98
N SER A 87 8.73 -2.52 1.88
CA SER A 87 10.05 -3.16 1.93
C SER A 87 10.80 -2.69 3.17
N ASP A 88 11.14 -3.62 4.05
CA ASP A 88 11.99 -3.36 5.20
C ASP A 88 13.24 -4.24 5.19
N ILE A 89 14.15 -3.96 6.12
CA ILE A 89 15.41 -4.68 6.26
C ILE A 89 15.16 -6.17 6.51
N SER A 90 14.07 -6.52 7.20
CA SER A 90 13.69 -7.91 7.44
C SER A 90 13.33 -8.64 6.15
N TRP A 91 12.65 -7.97 5.22
CA TRP A 91 12.36 -8.52 3.90
C TRP A 91 13.65 -8.84 3.12
N GLY A 92 14.62 -7.91 3.11
CA GLY A 92 15.93 -8.14 2.49
C GLY A 92 16.65 -9.34 3.13
N ALA A 93 16.71 -9.39 4.45
CA ALA A 93 17.34 -10.48 5.18
C ALA A 93 16.69 -11.85 4.91
N GLN A 94 15.37 -11.90 4.70
CA GLN A 94 14.67 -13.14 4.34
C GLN A 94 15.07 -13.64 2.94
N ILE A 95 15.18 -12.73 1.97
CA ILE A 95 15.64 -13.06 0.62
C ILE A 95 17.10 -13.51 0.63
N ASP A 96 17.95 -12.85 1.42
CA ASP A 96 19.33 -13.24 1.63
C ASP A 96 19.42 -14.65 2.22
N ALA A 97 18.63 -14.95 3.26
CA ALA A 97 18.60 -16.27 3.88
C ALA A 97 18.13 -17.40 2.94
N LEU A 98 17.28 -17.10 1.95
CA LEU A 98 16.82 -18.09 0.96
C LEU A 98 17.94 -18.49 -0.03
N GLY A 99 18.83 -17.55 -0.38
CA GLY A 99 19.92 -17.81 -1.32
C GLY A 99 21.27 -18.15 -0.70
N TYR A 100 21.52 -17.74 0.55
CA TYR A 100 22.83 -17.85 1.20
C TYR A 100 23.32 -19.30 1.23
N GLY A 101 24.48 -19.54 0.63
CA GLY A 101 25.13 -20.85 0.54
C GLY A 101 24.40 -21.89 -0.35
N LYS A 102 23.30 -21.51 -1.01
CA LYS A 102 22.47 -22.40 -1.85
C LYS A 102 22.45 -22.01 -3.31
N LEU A 103 22.63 -20.72 -3.61
CA LEU A 103 22.57 -20.17 -4.95
C LEU A 103 23.89 -19.48 -5.30
N SER A 104 24.24 -19.46 -6.59
CA SER A 104 25.25 -18.54 -7.10
C SER A 104 24.80 -17.09 -6.90
N GLU A 105 25.73 -16.14 -6.90
CA GLU A 105 25.41 -14.71 -6.77
C GLU A 105 24.42 -14.25 -7.85
N GLU A 106 24.57 -14.73 -9.08
CA GLU A 106 23.66 -14.42 -10.20
C GLU A 106 22.23 -14.93 -9.94
N ASN A 107 22.10 -16.18 -9.48
CA ASN A 107 20.79 -16.76 -9.17
C ASN A 107 20.14 -16.10 -7.96
N HIS A 108 20.94 -15.73 -6.94
CA HIS A 108 20.45 -14.99 -5.78
C HIS A 108 19.96 -13.60 -6.15
N ARG A 109 20.70 -12.88 -7.00
CA ARG A 109 20.27 -11.59 -7.56
C ARG A 109 18.97 -11.72 -8.35
N THR A 110 18.87 -12.74 -9.19
CA THR A 110 17.66 -13.01 -9.99
C THR A 110 16.45 -13.28 -9.10
N LEU A 111 16.62 -14.13 -8.07
CA LEU A 111 15.58 -14.39 -7.08
C LEU A 111 15.15 -13.11 -6.36
N SER A 112 16.11 -12.27 -5.95
CA SER A 112 15.84 -11.02 -5.24
C SER A 112 15.01 -10.05 -6.09
N ILE A 113 15.40 -9.86 -7.35
CA ILE A 113 14.69 -9.00 -8.30
C ILE A 113 13.29 -9.56 -8.57
N ALA A 114 13.17 -10.87 -8.81
CA ALA A 114 11.89 -11.52 -9.05
C ALA A 114 10.95 -11.35 -7.85
N ALA A 115 11.41 -11.66 -6.64
CA ALA A 115 10.61 -11.54 -5.42
C ALA A 115 10.16 -10.10 -5.16
N PHE A 116 11.06 -9.11 -5.31
CA PHE A 116 10.72 -7.71 -5.12
C PHE A 116 9.73 -7.23 -6.19
N THR A 117 9.95 -7.59 -7.45
CA THR A 117 9.07 -7.24 -8.57
C THR A 117 7.67 -7.81 -8.32
N THR A 118 7.54 -9.11 -8.04
CA THR A 118 6.26 -9.74 -7.70
C THR A 118 5.57 -9.05 -6.53
N HIS A 119 6.32 -8.64 -5.50
CA HIS A 119 5.77 -7.88 -4.38
C HIS A 119 5.20 -6.53 -4.82
N VAL A 120 5.92 -5.77 -5.63
CA VAL A 120 5.45 -4.50 -6.18
C VAL A 120 4.20 -4.68 -7.04
N LEU A 121 4.19 -5.67 -7.93
CA LEU A 121 3.04 -5.98 -8.79
C LEU A 121 1.80 -6.33 -7.96
N ARG A 122 1.96 -7.13 -6.91
CA ARG A 122 0.86 -7.46 -6.00
C ARG A 122 0.31 -6.22 -5.29
N CYS A 123 1.16 -5.34 -4.77
CA CYS A 123 0.72 -4.10 -4.14
C CYS A 123 -0.02 -3.18 -5.13
N LEU A 124 0.42 -3.14 -6.40
CA LEU A 124 -0.26 -2.41 -7.47
C LEU A 124 -1.65 -3.00 -7.75
N THR A 125 -1.76 -4.33 -7.90
CA THR A 125 -3.05 -5.02 -8.08
C THR A 125 -3.99 -4.75 -6.92
N GLU A 126 -3.51 -4.82 -5.67
CA GLU A 126 -4.31 -4.51 -4.48
C GLU A 126 -4.80 -3.05 -4.47
N ALA A 127 -3.95 -2.12 -4.94
CA ALA A 127 -4.35 -0.73 -5.11
C ALA A 127 -5.43 -0.59 -6.19
N MET A 128 -5.29 -1.23 -7.36
CA MET A 128 -6.32 -1.24 -8.42
C MET A 128 -7.65 -1.82 -7.92
N LEU A 129 -7.61 -2.98 -7.24
CA LEU A 129 -8.78 -3.61 -6.64
C LEU A 129 -9.48 -2.66 -5.65
N SER A 130 -8.72 -1.90 -4.86
CA SER A 130 -9.31 -0.90 -3.95
C SER A 130 -10.04 0.24 -4.66
N ARG A 131 -9.83 0.44 -5.97
CA ARG A 131 -10.52 1.47 -6.77
C ARG A 131 -11.82 0.95 -7.35
N VAL A 132 -11.83 -0.33 -7.72
CA VAL A 132 -12.94 -1.01 -8.42
C VAL A 132 -13.92 -1.61 -7.41
N LEU A 133 -13.42 -2.31 -6.39
CA LEU A 133 -14.26 -3.03 -5.44
C LEU A 133 -14.99 -2.08 -4.51
N HIS A 134 -16.32 -2.18 -4.48
CA HIS A 134 -17.16 -1.37 -3.62
C HIS A 134 -17.05 -1.83 -2.17
N ASN A 135 -16.39 -1.04 -1.32
CA ASN A 135 -16.36 -1.35 0.11
C ASN A 135 -17.65 -0.79 0.75
N ARG A 136 -18.62 -1.68 1.05
CA ARG A 136 -19.96 -1.33 1.59
C ARG A 136 -19.94 -0.88 3.05
N ASN A 137 -18.90 -0.19 3.51
CA ASN A 137 -18.90 0.36 4.85
C ASN A 137 -19.56 1.74 4.80
N ALA A 138 -20.75 1.89 5.40
CA ALA A 138 -21.58 3.09 5.28
C ALA A 138 -20.88 4.38 5.74
N ASN A 139 -19.86 4.24 6.60
CA ASN A 139 -19.07 5.36 7.12
C ASN A 139 -17.95 5.82 6.17
N ASN A 140 -17.58 5.01 5.16
CA ASN A 140 -16.50 5.35 4.24
C ASN A 140 -16.99 6.30 3.16
N ARG A 141 -16.20 7.34 2.90
CA ARG A 141 -16.46 8.25 1.78
C ARG A 141 -15.66 7.79 0.56
N PRO A 142 -16.28 7.63 -0.61
CA PRO A 142 -15.58 7.15 -1.80
C PRO A 142 -14.45 8.11 -2.17
N PHE A 143 -13.27 7.56 -2.45
CA PHE A 143 -12.14 8.33 -2.95
C PHE A 143 -11.84 7.88 -4.37
N ARG A 144 -12.11 8.75 -5.35
CA ARG A 144 -11.82 8.60 -6.79
C ARG A 144 -12.21 7.24 -7.42
N ARG A 145 -13.17 6.47 -6.91
CA ARG A 145 -13.51 5.11 -7.40
C ARG A 145 -13.55 5.01 -8.94
N ALA A 146 -13.07 3.89 -9.46
CA ALA A 146 -13.13 3.57 -10.88
C ALA A 146 -14.33 2.65 -11.13
N LYS A 147 -15.14 2.97 -12.14
CA LYS A 147 -16.12 2.02 -12.68
C LYS A 147 -15.40 1.21 -13.74
N LEU A 148 -15.41 -0.11 -13.58
CA LEU A 148 -14.81 -1.04 -14.53
C LEU A 148 -15.87 -2.08 -14.85
N GLY A 149 -16.31 -2.14 -16.11
CA GLY A 149 -17.22 -3.17 -16.58
C GLY A 149 -16.48 -4.51 -16.73
N ASN A 150 -17.23 -5.61 -16.84
CA ASN A 150 -16.62 -6.94 -16.97
C ASN A 150 -15.73 -7.05 -18.22
N GLU A 151 -16.14 -6.43 -19.33
CA GLU A 151 -15.37 -6.41 -20.58
C GLU A 151 -14.07 -5.59 -20.44
N ASP A 152 -14.16 -4.39 -19.88
CA ASP A 152 -13.00 -3.54 -19.61
C ASP A 152 -12.03 -4.20 -18.61
N GLU A 153 -12.54 -4.88 -17.58
CA GLU A 153 -11.73 -5.63 -16.63
C GLU A 153 -11.01 -6.78 -17.31
N SER A 154 -11.72 -7.55 -18.14
CA SER A 154 -11.14 -8.65 -18.91
C SER A 154 -10.02 -8.16 -19.85
N ASN A 155 -10.25 -7.05 -20.55
CA ASN A 155 -9.25 -6.44 -21.43
C ASN A 155 -8.03 -5.96 -20.65
N LEU A 156 -8.24 -5.24 -19.54
CA LEU A 156 -7.16 -4.78 -18.66
C LEU A 156 -6.34 -5.96 -18.11
N VAL A 157 -7.00 -7.01 -17.65
CA VAL A 157 -6.34 -8.20 -17.10
C VAL A 157 -5.56 -8.94 -18.17
N SER A 158 -6.09 -9.04 -19.39
CA SER A 158 -5.38 -9.62 -20.54
C SER A 158 -4.08 -8.87 -20.82
N GLU A 159 -4.13 -7.53 -20.93
CA GLU A 159 -2.95 -6.69 -21.16
C GLU A 159 -1.92 -6.79 -20.03
N ILE A 160 -2.39 -6.76 -18.77
CA ILE A 160 -1.51 -6.94 -17.61
C ILE A 160 -0.85 -8.32 -17.63
N SER A 161 -1.63 -9.38 -17.90
CA SER A 161 -1.14 -10.76 -17.90
C SER A 161 -0.11 -10.99 -19.00
N ASN A 162 -0.35 -10.44 -20.19
CA ASN A 162 0.60 -10.47 -21.29
C ASN A 162 1.90 -9.73 -20.93
N THR A 163 1.78 -8.54 -20.34
CA THR A 163 2.92 -7.72 -19.93
C THR A 163 3.75 -8.39 -18.84
N TRP A 164 3.09 -8.99 -17.84
CA TRP A 164 3.74 -9.64 -16.70
C TRP A 164 4.11 -11.10 -16.98
N ARG A 165 3.72 -11.64 -18.14
CA ARG A 165 3.93 -13.04 -18.56
C ARG A 165 3.38 -14.05 -17.55
N ILE A 166 2.15 -13.82 -17.10
CA ILE A 166 1.43 -14.70 -16.18
C ILE A 166 0.14 -15.21 -16.84
N THR A 167 -0.34 -16.36 -16.39
CA THR A 167 -1.59 -16.96 -16.87
C THR A 167 -2.62 -16.94 -15.74
N PRO A 168 -3.53 -15.95 -15.71
CA PRO A 168 -4.57 -15.90 -14.69
C PRO A 168 -5.58 -17.03 -14.90
N SER A 169 -6.17 -17.52 -13.80
CA SER A 169 -7.22 -18.55 -13.86
C SER A 169 -8.55 -18.01 -14.39
N ILE A 170 -8.82 -16.72 -14.21
CA ILE A 170 -10.02 -16.01 -14.68
C ILE A 170 -9.63 -14.59 -15.14
N PRO A 171 -10.35 -13.96 -16.07
CA PRO A 171 -10.06 -12.61 -16.54
C PRO A 171 -10.57 -11.53 -15.56
N SER A 172 -10.07 -11.54 -14.33
CA SER A 172 -10.40 -10.56 -13.28
C SER A 172 -9.14 -10.11 -12.53
N LEU A 173 -9.11 -8.86 -12.07
CA LEU A 173 -8.04 -8.31 -11.24
C LEU A 173 -7.81 -9.14 -9.97
N LEU A 174 -8.83 -9.86 -9.50
CA LEU A 174 -8.72 -10.77 -8.34
C LEU A 174 -7.77 -11.95 -8.59
N SER A 175 -7.60 -12.37 -9.85
CA SER A 175 -6.71 -13.48 -10.22
C SER A 175 -5.23 -13.09 -10.33
N LEU A 176 -4.94 -11.79 -10.36
CA LEU A 176 -3.59 -11.23 -10.46
C LEU A 176 -2.91 -11.05 -9.08
N LYS A 177 -3.61 -11.44 -8.01
CA LYS A 177 -3.14 -11.35 -6.61
C LYS A 177 -2.70 -12.71 -6.12
#